data_AF-A0A9D9DUC9-F1
#
_entry.id   AF-A0A9D9DUC9-F1
#
_cell.length_a   1.000
_cell.length_b   1.000
_cell.length_c   1.000
_cell.angle_alpha   90.00
_cell.angle_beta   90.00
_cell.angle_gamma   90.00
#
_symmetry.space_group_name_H-M   'P 1'
#
loop_
_entity.id
_entity.type
_entity.pdbx_description
1 polymer ?
#
loop_
_entity_poly.entity_id
_entity_poly.type
_entity_poly.pdbx_seq_one_letter_code
_entity_poly.pdbx_strand_id
1 'polypeptide(L)'
;MSNSLTIKEFIELSDDEKRKRYIELSDYDKFLWRTQYDIPIGKTTGKKVEYTPEEKAKNRERMEEVLRYFGELKEGEHIPEENWLD
;
A
#
# COMPACT_ATOMS: atom_id res chain seq x y z
N MET A 1 9.18 33.28 13.82
CA MET A 1 8.70 33.06 12.44
C MET A 1 9.10 31.65 12.06
N SER A 2 8.16 30.73 11.94
CA SER A 2 8.43 29.36 11.52
C SER A 2 8.72 29.40 10.02
N ASN A 3 9.98 29.18 9.62
CA ASN A 3 10.39 29.03 8.22
C ASN A 3 9.92 27.67 7.71
N SER A 4 8.61 27.50 7.49
CA SER A 4 8.05 26.29 6.89
C SER A 4 8.22 26.34 5.38
N LEU A 5 8.79 25.28 4.82
CA LEU A 5 8.92 25.10 3.38
C LEU A 5 7.54 24.87 2.76
N THR A 6 7.25 25.52 1.64
CA THR A 6 5.98 25.28 0.91
C THR A 6 6.05 24.00 0.09
N ILE A 7 4.89 23.43 -0.24
CA ILE A 7 4.84 22.25 -1.11
C ILE A 7 5.49 22.47 -2.49
N LYS A 8 5.40 23.70 -3.05
CA LYS A 8 6.00 24.02 -4.36
C LYS A 8 7.52 23.95 -4.29
N GLU A 9 8.11 24.57 -3.28
CA GLU A 9 9.56 24.52 -3.05
C GLU A 9 10.04 23.10 -2.73
N PHE A 10 9.22 22.31 -2.02
CA PHE A 10 9.53 20.92 -1.68
C PHE A 10 9.60 19.98 -2.89
N ILE A 11 8.69 20.15 -3.86
CA ILE A 11 8.63 19.28 -5.05
C ILE A 11 9.85 19.46 -5.95
N GLU A 12 10.41 20.67 -5.98
CA GLU A 12 11.59 21.02 -6.77
C GLU A 12 12.91 20.45 -6.20
N LEU A 13 12.90 20.01 -4.93
CA LEU A 13 14.07 19.39 -4.30
C LEU A 13 14.38 18.00 -4.88
N SER A 14 15.66 17.61 -4.79
CA SER A 14 16.08 16.23 -5.04
C SER A 14 15.48 15.26 -4.01
N ASP A 15 15.39 13.97 -4.32
CA ASP A 15 14.80 12.97 -3.40
C ASP A 15 15.57 12.87 -2.07
N ASP A 16 16.90 13.01 -2.11
CA ASP A 16 17.75 13.04 -0.91
C ASP A 16 17.47 14.27 -0.04
N GLU A 17 17.20 15.41 -0.65
CA GLU A 17 16.83 16.64 0.05
C GLU A 17 15.39 16.60 0.57
N LYS A 18 14.45 16.05 -0.20
CA LYS A 18 13.07 15.81 0.23
C LYS A 18 13.04 14.97 1.52
N ARG A 19 13.85 13.91 1.58
CA ARG A 19 13.94 13.04 2.77
C ARG A 19 14.39 13.79 4.02
N LYS A 20 15.35 14.71 3.88
CA LYS A 20 15.89 15.50 5.00
C LYS A 20 14.94 16.62 5.42
N ARG A 21 14.32 17.29 4.45
CA ARG A 21 13.55 18.52 4.66
C ARG A 21 12.05 18.31 4.80
N TYR A 22 11.57 17.08 4.72
CA TYR A 22 10.16 16.73 4.94
C TYR A 22 9.62 17.24 6.29
N ILE A 23 10.48 17.30 7.32
CA ILE A 23 10.10 17.82 8.64
C ILE A 23 9.78 19.32 8.63
N GLU A 24 10.29 20.07 7.64
CA GLU A 24 10.12 21.51 7.48
C GLU A 24 8.78 21.87 6.81
N LEU A 25 8.07 20.89 6.25
CA LEU A 25 6.73 21.08 5.71
C LEU A 25 5.71 21.31 6.82
N SER A 26 4.73 22.16 6.54
CA SER A 26 3.51 22.24 7.36
C SER A 26 2.74 20.91 7.31
N ASP A 27 1.87 20.66 8.29
CA ASP A 27 1.06 19.43 8.29
C ASP A 27 0.11 19.36 7.09
N TYR A 28 -0.38 20.51 6.61
CA TYR A 28 -1.18 20.59 5.39
C TYR A 28 -0.36 20.22 4.15
N ASP A 29 0.87 20.72 4.03
CA ASP A 29 1.74 20.39 2.89
C ASP A 29 2.21 18.93 2.92
N LYS A 30 2.42 18.35 4.12
CA LYS A 30 2.67 16.91 4.28
C LYS A 30 1.52 16.06 3.78
N PHE A 31 0.28 16.49 4.01
CA PHE A 31 -0.91 15.84 3.48
C PHE A 31 -0.95 15.92 1.96
N LEU A 32 -0.74 17.12 1.38
CA LEU A 32 -0.67 17.29 -0.08
C LEU A 32 0.42 16.43 -0.71
N TRP A 33 1.63 16.39 -0.12
CA TRP A 33 2.72 15.52 -0.57
C TRP A 33 2.24 14.07 -0.65
N ARG A 34 1.75 13.48 0.46
CA ARG A 34 1.35 12.07 0.51
C ARG A 34 0.17 11.70 -0.40
N THR A 35 -0.73 12.65 -0.65
CA THR A 35 -2.01 12.37 -1.31
C THR A 35 -2.11 12.86 -2.74
N GLN A 36 -1.17 13.70 -3.21
CA GLN A 36 -1.21 14.29 -4.55
C GLN A 36 0.10 14.13 -5.33
N TYR A 37 1.24 14.10 -4.66
CA TYR A 37 2.55 14.16 -5.32
C TYR A 37 3.40 12.90 -5.12
N ASP A 38 3.33 12.31 -3.94
CA ASP A 38 3.97 11.05 -3.56
C ASP A 38 3.06 9.84 -3.82
N ILE A 39 1.90 10.03 -4.45
CA ILE A 39 1.02 8.91 -4.73
C ILE A 39 1.78 7.95 -5.63
N PRO A 40 2.16 6.75 -5.15
CA PRO A 40 2.57 5.69 -6.04
C PRO A 40 1.24 5.15 -6.57
N ILE A 41 0.63 5.84 -7.54
CA ILE A 41 -0.57 5.32 -8.21
C ILE A 41 -0.12 4.02 -8.87
N GLY A 42 -0.39 2.89 -8.21
CA GLY A 42 -0.20 1.55 -8.75
C GLY A 42 1.17 0.87 -8.55
N LYS A 43 1.98 1.22 -7.54
CA LYS A 43 3.03 0.28 -7.09
C LYS A 43 2.59 -0.40 -5.80
N THR A 44 1.71 -1.40 -5.94
CA THR A 44 1.78 -2.56 -5.06
C THR A 44 3.23 -3.01 -5.06
N THR A 45 3.95 -2.77 -3.96
CA THR A 45 5.34 -3.23 -3.74
C THR A 45 5.40 -4.74 -3.54
N GLY A 46 4.45 -5.50 -4.08
CA GLY A 46 4.72 -6.88 -4.45
C GLY A 46 5.53 -6.83 -5.73
N LYS A 47 6.78 -7.32 -5.71
CA LYS A 47 7.25 -8.02 -6.91
C LYS A 47 6.10 -8.94 -7.35
N LYS A 48 5.81 -9.07 -8.65
CA LYS A 48 5.05 -10.23 -9.12
C LYS A 48 5.83 -11.46 -8.65
N VAL A 49 5.49 -11.96 -7.48
CA VAL A 49 5.98 -13.24 -7.01
C VAL A 49 5.08 -14.21 -7.74
N GLU A 50 5.64 -14.84 -8.77
CA GLU A 50 4.98 -15.97 -9.39
C GLU A 50 4.97 -17.10 -8.36
N TYR A 51 3.86 -17.20 -7.65
CA TYR A 51 3.63 -18.31 -6.73
C TYR A 51 3.48 -19.59 -7.54
N THR A 52 4.16 -20.64 -7.10
CA THR A 52 3.91 -21.99 -7.60
C THR A 52 2.44 -22.39 -7.32
N PRO A 53 1.88 -23.35 -8.07
CA PRO A 53 0.51 -23.83 -7.81
C PRO A 53 0.29 -24.28 -6.36
N GLU A 54 1.30 -24.88 -5.74
CA GLU A 54 1.27 -25.32 -4.34
C GLU A 54 1.19 -24.13 -3.38
N GLU A 55 2.00 -23.09 -3.60
CA GLU A 55 1.96 -21.87 -2.78
C GLU A 55 0.64 -21.11 -2.94
N LYS A 56 0.09 -21.06 -4.16
CA LYS A 56 -1.24 -20.49 -4.40
C LYS A 56 -2.31 -21.25 -3.60
N ALA A 57 -2.31 -22.58 -3.66
CA ALA A 57 -3.26 -23.41 -2.90
C ALA A 57 -3.16 -23.16 -1.39
N LYS A 58 -1.94 -23.16 -0.84
CA LYS A 58 -1.70 -22.90 0.58
C LYS A 58 -2.14 -21.50 1.01
N ASN A 59 -1.93 -20.49 0.16
CA ASN A 59 -2.35 -19.13 0.46
C ASN A 59 -3.88 -19.00 0.43
N ARG A 60 -4.56 -19.69 -0.49
CA ARG A 60 -6.04 -19.75 -0.53
C ARG A 60 -6.59 -20.37 0.75
N GLU A 61 -6.08 -21.53 1.15
CA GLU A 61 -6.50 -22.20 2.41
C GLU A 61 -6.34 -21.27 3.62
N ARG A 62 -5.20 -20.58 3.72
CA ARG A 62 -4.95 -19.61 4.79
C ARG A 62 -5.92 -18.43 4.75
N MET A 63 -6.22 -17.90 3.58
CA MET A 63 -7.17 -16.79 3.44
C MET A 63 -8.58 -17.22 3.82
N GLU A 64 -9.01 -18.41 3.41
CA GLU A 64 -10.32 -18.94 3.82
C GLU A 64 -10.43 -19.18 5.33
N GLU A 65 -9.36 -19.65 5.99
CA GLU A 65 -9.30 -19.78 7.45
C GLU A 65 -9.48 -18.41 8.13
N VAL A 66 -8.80 -17.38 7.61
CA VAL A 66 -8.94 -16.01 8.10
C VAL A 66 -10.37 -15.49 7.91
N LEU A 67 -10.97 -15.72 6.74
CA LEU A 67 -12.34 -15.29 6.47
C LEU A 67 -13.35 -16.02 7.36
N ARG A 68 -13.13 -17.31 7.65
CA ARG A 68 -13.93 -18.06 8.63
C ARG A 68 -13.78 -17.49 10.04
N TYR A 69 -12.57 -17.13 10.45
CA TYR A 69 -12.33 -16.49 11.74
C TYR A 69 -13.10 -15.15 11.88
N PHE A 70 -13.19 -14.37 10.82
CA PHE A 70 -13.95 -13.12 10.80
C PHE A 70 -15.46 -13.30 10.56
N GLY A 71 -15.93 -14.51 10.28
CA GLY A 71 -17.34 -14.81 10.04
C GLY A 71 -17.84 -14.43 8.63
N GLU A 72 -16.92 -14.09 7.72
CA GLU A 72 -17.22 -13.74 6.32
C GLU A 72 -17.36 -14.98 5.41
N LEU A 73 -16.90 -16.13 5.90
CA LEU A 73 -17.06 -17.44 5.25
C LEU A 73 -17.56 -18.44 6.30
N LYS A 74 -18.55 -19.28 5.97
CA LYS A 74 -19.03 -20.29 6.93
C LYS A 74 -18.14 -21.53 6.94
N GLU A 75 -18.29 -22.33 7.98
CA GLU A 75 -17.63 -23.63 8.07
C GLU A 75 -18.09 -24.54 6.93
N GLY A 76 -17.14 -25.13 6.20
CA GLY A 76 -17.42 -25.96 5.02
C GLY A 76 -17.69 -25.21 3.72
N GLU A 77 -17.75 -23.86 3.74
CA GLU A 77 -17.81 -23.05 2.52
C GLU A 77 -16.38 -22.78 1.99
N HIS A 78 -16.26 -22.76 0.66
CA HIS A 78 -15.03 -22.50 -0.07
C HIS A 78 -15.27 -21.43 -1.13
N ILE A 79 -14.25 -20.63 -1.42
CA ILE A 79 -14.32 -19.63 -2.49
C ILE A 79 -13.92 -20.32 -3.81
N PRO A 80 -14.81 -20.32 -4.83
CA PRO A 80 -14.51 -20.90 -6.12
C PRO A 80 -13.20 -20.37 -6.73
N GLU A 81 -12.46 -21.22 -7.42
CA GLU A 81 -11.11 -20.88 -7.92
C GLU A 81 -11.12 -19.65 -8.83
N GLU A 82 -12.17 -19.50 -9.65
CA GLU A 82 -12.39 -18.39 -10.56
C GLU A 82 -12.58 -17.03 -9.88
N ASN A 83 -12.88 -17.01 -8.58
CA ASN A 83 -13.11 -15.78 -7.82
C ASN A 83 -11.85 -15.29 -7.08
N TRP A 84 -10.75 -16.04 -7.14
CA TRP A 84 -9.47 -15.60 -6.60
C TRP A 84 -8.77 -14.66 -7.59
N LEU A 85 -8.30 -13.52 -7.10
CA LEU A 85 -7.50 -12.58 -7.90
C LEU A 85 -6.07 -13.15 -8.08
N ASP A 86 -5.63 -13.29 -9.34
CA ASP A 86 -4.28 -13.72 -9.75
C ASP A 86 -3.19 -12.66 -9.52
#